data_AF-A0A1G0JV17-F1
#
_entry.id   AF-A0A1G0JV17-F1
#
_cell.length_a   1.000
_cell.length_b   1.000
_cell.length_c   1.000
_cell.angle_alpha   90.00
_cell.angle_beta   90.00
_cell.angle_gamma   90.00
#
_symmetry.space_group_name_H-M   'P 1'
#
loop_
_entity.id
_entity.type
_entity.pdbx_description
1 polymer ?
#
loop_
_entity_poly.entity_id
_entity_poly.type
_entity_poly.pdbx_seq_one_letter_code
_entity_poly.pdbx_strand_id
1 'polypeptide(L)' 'MNNRERLIDLMSEHNLDRLKIADMIKVKRDTIDHWLLPHESHHHEEVPDMALELLEMKLQFGELPKEQKT' A
#
# COMPACT_ATOMS: atom_id res chain seq x y z
N MET A 1 16.52 -2.00 -1.98
CA MET A 1 15.26 -1.43 -1.47
C MET A 1 14.31 -2.58 -1.30
N ASN A 2 13.76 -2.80 -0.10
CA ASN A 2 12.76 -3.85 0.11
C ASN A 2 11.37 -3.32 -0.29
N ASN A 3 10.44 -4.24 -0.59
CA ASN A 3 9.10 -3.85 -1.05
C ASN A 3 8.33 -3.01 -0.02
N ARG A 4 8.61 -3.19 1.27
CA ARG A 4 8.07 -2.37 2.36
C ARG A 4 8.55 -0.91 2.27
N GLU A 5 9.83 -0.67 2.04
CA GLU A 5 10.39 0.66 1.82
C GLU A 5 9.74 1.31 0.60
N ARG A 6 9.59 0.55 -0.50
CA ARG A 6 8.93 1.08 -1.70
C ARG A 6 7.47 1.42 -1.46
N LEU A 7 6.75 0.61 -0.70
CA LEU A 7 5.38 0.91 -0.29
C LEU A 7 5.31 2.21 0.55
N ILE A 8 6.25 2.41 1.48
CA ILE A 8 6.34 3.63 2.29
C ILE A 8 6.61 4.86 1.42
N ASP A 9 7.50 4.74 0.43
CA ASP A 9 7.80 5.84 -0.48
C ASP A 9 6.57 6.21 -1.31
N LEU A 10 5.86 5.23 -1.89
CA LEU A 10 4.61 5.47 -2.63
C LEU A 10 3.52 6.11 -1.75
N MET A 11 3.43 5.71 -0.48
CA MET A 11 2.53 6.36 0.49
C MET A 11 2.84 7.85 0.64
N SER A 12 4.12 8.19 0.78
CA SER A 12 4.57 9.57 0.96
C SER A 12 4.45 10.39 -0.33
N GLU A 13 4.88 9.84 -1.47
CA GLU A 13 4.86 10.48 -2.78
C GLU A 13 3.44 10.86 -3.22
N HIS A 14 2.46 10.01 -2.93
CA HIS A 14 1.07 10.18 -3.38
C HIS A 14 0.10 10.56 -2.25
N ASN A 15 0.59 10.84 -1.04
CA ASN A 15 -0.22 11.16 0.14
C ASN A 15 -1.34 10.12 0.40
N LEU A 16 -0.97 8.84 0.31
CA LEU A 16 -1.88 7.72 0.51
C LEU A 16 -1.83 7.24 1.96
N ASP A 17 -3.01 7.08 2.54
CA ASP A 17 -3.17 6.33 3.78
C ASP A 17 -3.36 4.83 3.49
N ARG A 18 -3.28 4.03 4.56
CA ARG A 18 -3.41 2.57 4.49
C ARG A 18 -4.76 2.10 3.95
N LEU A 19 -5.82 2.87 4.21
CA LEU A 19 -7.18 2.54 3.76
C LEU A 19 -7.28 2.73 2.24
N LYS A 20 -6.76 3.84 1.72
CA LYS A 20 -6.68 4.15 0.30
C LYS A 20 -5.93 3.07 -0.47
N ILE A 21 -4.75 2.67 0.02
CA ILE A 21 -3.96 1.60 -0.61
C ILE A 21 -4.75 0.30 -0.64
N ALA A 22 -5.28 -0.13 0.51
CA ALA A 22 -6.07 -1.33 0.62
C ALA A 22 -7.22 -1.34 -0.40
N ASP A 23 -7.89 -0.20 -0.57
CA ASP A 23 -9.01 -0.05 -1.49
C ASP A 23 -8.58 -0.03 -2.97
N MET A 24 -7.38 0.48 -3.29
CA MET A 24 -6.82 0.47 -4.64
C MET A 24 -6.46 -0.94 -5.10
N ILE A 25 -5.79 -1.72 -4.27
CA ILE A 25 -5.33 -3.08 -4.61
C ILE A 25 -6.26 -4.19 -4.12
N LYS A 26 -7.44 -3.83 -3.57
CA LYS A 26 -8.51 -4.74 -3.15
C LYS A 26 -8.08 -5.78 -2.12
N VAL A 27 -7.34 -5.32 -1.11
CA VAL A 27 -6.99 -6.11 0.09
C VAL A 27 -7.63 -5.50 1.33
N LYS A 28 -7.54 -6.20 2.47
CA LYS A 28 -7.99 -5.64 3.75
C LYS A 28 -6.98 -4.61 4.24
N ARG A 29 -7.44 -3.60 4.98
CA ARG A 29 -6.55 -2.63 5.65
C ARG A 29 -5.53 -3.34 6.53
N ASP A 30 -5.95 -4.35 7.28
CA ASP A 30 -5.08 -5.12 8.19
C ASP A 30 -3.90 -5.78 7.44
N THR A 31 -4.09 -6.16 6.17
CA THR A 31 -3.01 -6.67 5.33
C THR A 31 -1.93 -5.61 5.10
N ILE A 32 -2.33 -4.35 4.84
CA ILE A 32 -1.40 -3.23 4.72
C ILE A 32 -0.73 -2.94 6.07
N ASP A 33 -1.47 -3.06 7.18
CA ASP A 33 -0.90 -2.89 8.52
C ASP A 33 0.21 -3.94 8.78
N HIS A 34 -0.01 -5.22 8.45
CA HIS A 34 1.00 -6.29 8.59
C HIS A 34 2.24 -6.08 7.73
N TRP A 35 2.06 -5.63 6.48
CA TRP A 35 3.14 -5.27 5.56
C TRP A 35 4.05 -4.14 6.07
N LEU A 36 3.48 -3.23 6.87
CA LEU A 36 4.20 -2.09 7.41
C LEU A 36 4.86 -2.36 8.76
N LEU A 37 4.59 -3.50 9.40
CA LEU A 37 5.22 -3.89 10.65
C LEU A 37 6.74 -4.07 10.48
N PRO A 38 7.55 -3.81 11.52
CA PRO A 38 8.95 -4.21 11.55
C PRO A 38 9.10 -5.73 11.37
N HIS A 39 10.16 -6.17 10.70
CA HIS A 39 10.41 -7.59 10.39
C HIS A 39 10.48 -8.50 11.64
N GLU A 40 10.84 -7.95 12.80
CA GLU A 40 10.88 -8.66 14.08
C GLU A 40 9.48 -8.93 14.68
N SER A 41 8.42 -8.32 14.12
CA SER A 41 7.06 -8.46 14.64
C SER A 41 6.46 -9.81 14.27
N HIS A 42 5.78 -10.46 15.21
CA HIS A 42 5.15 -11.77 15.02
C HIS A 42 4.11 -11.81 13.87
N HIS A 43 3.51 -10.67 13.53
CA HIS A 43 2.52 -10.54 12.46
C HIS A 43 3.06 -9.82 11.23
N HIS A 44 4.38 -9.64 11.12
CA HIS A 44 4.98 -9.10 9.91
C HIS A 44 4.68 -10.03 8.73
N GLU A 45 4.26 -9.44 7.63
CA GLU A 45 4.10 -10.13 6.36
C GLU A 45 4.93 -9.39 5.30
N GLU A 46 5.63 -10.14 4.45
CA GLU A 46 6.34 -9.56 3.30
C GLU A 46 5.35 -8.97 2.30
N VAL A 47 5.73 -7.85 1.69
CA VAL A 47 4.92 -7.21 0.64
C VAL A 47 5.09 -7.99 -0.66
N PRO A 48 4.02 -8.59 -1.23
CA PRO A 48 4.13 -9.33 -2.48
C PRO A 48 4.48 -8.39 -3.65
N ASP A 49 5.40 -8.81 -4.53
CA ASP A 49 5.81 -8.00 -5.68
C ASP A 49 4.63 -7.55 -6.55
N MET A 50 3.72 -8.48 -6.88
CA MET A 50 2.52 -8.18 -7.68
C MET A 50 1.58 -7.15 -7.03
N ALA A 51 1.53 -7.08 -5.69
CA ALA A 51 0.70 -6.11 -5.00
C ALA A 51 1.26 -4.70 -5.14
N LEU A 52 2.60 -4.60 -5.08
CA LEU A 52 3.33 -3.36 -5.29
C LEU A 52 3.24 -2.91 -6.76
N GLU A 53 3.47 -3.82 -7.71
CA GLU A 53 3.33 -3.55 -9.14
C GLU A 53 1.91 -3.06 -9.48
N LEU A 54 0.86 -3.70 -8.93
CA LEU A 54 -0.52 -3.27 -9.15
C LEU A 54 -0.77 -1.86 -8.59
N LEU A 55 -0.22 -1.54 -7.42
CA LEU A 55 -0.34 -0.20 -6.83
C LEU A 55 0.32 0.85 -7.74
N GLU A 56 1.55 0.59 -8.18
CA GLU A 56 2.29 1.48 -9.09
C GLU A 56 1.55 1.69 -10.42
N MET A 57 1.04 0.61 -11.02
CA MET A 57 0.23 0.68 -12.23
C MET A 57 -1.00 1.58 -12.01
N LYS A 58 -1.75 1.38 -10.92
CA LYS A 58 -2.96 2.18 -10.62
C LYS A 58 -2.65 3.66 -10.42
N LEU A 59 -1.54 3.98 -9.77
CA LEU A 59 -1.07 5.35 -9.58
C LEU A 59 -0.68 6.00 -10.91
N GLN A 60 0.01 5.26 -11.79
CA GLN A 60 0.38 5.74 -13.12
C GLN A 60 -0.83 5.97 -14.04
N PHE A 61 -1.83 5.10 -13.99
CA PHE A 61 -3.04 5.20 -14.82
C PHE A 61 -4.16 6.08 -14.22
N GLY A 62 -3.89 6.79 -13.12
CA GLY A 62 -4.79 7.79 -12.57
C GLY A 62 -5.99 7.24 -11.81
N GLU A 63 -5.96 5.97 -11.36
CA GLU A 63 -6.93 5.44 -10.40
C GLU A 63 -6.63 5.94 -8.99
N LEU A 64 -6.53 7.27 -8.82
CA LEU A 64 -6.47 7.87 -7.51
C LEU A 64 -7.82 7.64 -6.82
N PRO A 65 -7.82 7.27 -5.52
CA PRO A 65 -9.06 7.16 -4.76
C PRO A 65 -9.80 8.48 -4.86
N LYS A 66 -11.04 8.44 -5.37
CA LYS A 66 -11.90 9.63 -5.42
C LYS A 66 -12.04 10.15 -3.99
N GLU A 67 -11.82 11.45 -3.79
CA GLU A 67 -12.09 12.08 -2.49
C GLU A 67 -13.53 11.75 -2.08
N GLN A 68 -13.69 10.96 -1.02
CA GLN A 68 -15.00 10.73 -0.43
C GLN A 68 -15.39 12.05 0.24
N LYS A 69 -16.29 12.81 -0.41
CA LYS A 69 -16.93 13.95 0.24
C LYS A 69 -17.71 13.44 1.44
N THR A 70 -17.35 13.96 2.62
CA THR A 70 -18.03 13.75 3.91
C THR A 70 -19.47 14.22 3.88
#